data_AF-A0A2R7SC59-F1
#
_entry.id   AF-A0A2R7SC59-F1
#
_cell.length_a   1.000
_cell.length_b   1.000
_cell.length_c   1.000
_cell.angle_alpha   90.00
_cell.angle_beta   90.00
_cell.angle_gamma   90.00
#
_symmetry.space_group_name_H-M   'P 1'
#
loop_
_entity.id
_entity.type
_entity.pdbx_description
1 polymer ?
#
loop_
_entity_poly.entity_id
_entity_poly.type
_entity_poly.pdbx_seq_one_letter_code
_entity_poly.pdbx_strand_id
1 'polypeptide(L)'
;MLALLKDEPDAVMTVLAHELGHVHHRHGLRLMLRAGAVSVVASVIVGDFSALLAAAPAVLASKAYSRDNEREADAYARTLARAAGADPARMAVFFERVAAKRPAAGDSPLGIAISSHPANAERVKFFSER
;
A
#
# COMPACT_ATOMS: atom_id res chain seq x y z
N MET A 1 -2.59 2.98 10.71
CA MET A 1 -3.30 4.03 9.92
C MET A 1 -4.44 4.68 10.70
N LEU A 2 -5.54 3.98 10.98
CA LEU A 2 -6.78 4.60 11.47
C LEU A 2 -6.66 5.38 12.79
N ALA A 3 -5.79 4.94 13.70
CA ALA A 3 -5.54 5.68 14.94
C ALA A 3 -4.95 7.09 14.72
N LEU A 4 -4.33 7.35 13.56
CA LEU A 4 -3.82 8.67 13.18
C LEU A 4 -4.92 9.58 12.61
N LEU A 5 -6.10 9.07 12.29
CA LEU A 5 -7.14 9.78 11.54
C LEU A 5 -8.50 9.73 12.24
N LYS A 6 -8.52 9.55 13.57
CA LYS A 6 -9.77 9.39 14.34
C LYS A 6 -10.73 10.58 14.22
N ASP A 7 -10.17 11.75 13.97
CA ASP A 7 -10.79 13.05 13.78
C ASP A 7 -10.96 13.44 12.30
N GLU A 8 -10.62 12.53 11.38
CA GLU A 8 -10.57 12.78 9.93
C GLU A 8 -11.36 11.69 9.17
N PRO A 9 -12.71 11.69 9.24
CA PRO A 9 -13.54 10.64 8.67
C PRO A 9 -13.34 10.50 7.16
N ASP A 10 -13.23 11.61 6.43
CA ASP A 10 -13.02 11.61 4.98
C ASP A 10 -11.64 11.06 4.61
N ALA A 11 -10.61 11.35 5.41
CA ALA A 11 -9.29 10.75 5.21
C ALA A 11 -9.33 9.24 5.46
N VAL A 12 -10.05 8.79 6.49
CA VAL A 12 -10.27 7.35 6.75
C VAL A 12 -10.96 6.70 5.57
N MET A 13 -12.04 7.28 5.08
CA MET A 13 -12.77 6.76 3.92
C MET A 13 -11.88 6.67 2.68
N THR A 14 -11.04 7.68 2.45
CA THR A 14 -10.13 7.70 1.29
C THR A 14 -9.02 6.66 1.44
N VAL A 15 -8.47 6.44 2.65
CA VAL A 15 -7.53 5.35 2.93
C VAL A 15 -8.16 3.99 2.69
N LEU A 16 -9.39 3.76 3.15
CA LEU A 16 -10.09 2.49 2.90
C LEU A 16 -10.40 2.28 1.42
N ALA A 17 -10.77 3.35 0.70
CA ALA A 17 -10.98 3.32 -0.74
C ALA A 17 -9.67 2.97 -1.49
N HIS A 18 -8.52 3.43 -1.00
CA HIS A 18 -7.19 3.06 -1.50
C HIS A 18 -6.90 1.57 -1.31
N GLU A 19 -7.14 1.02 -0.12
CA GLU A 19 -6.99 -0.42 0.14
C GLU A 19 -7.90 -1.26 -0.76
N LEU A 20 -9.14 -0.80 -0.98
CA LEU A 20 -10.06 -1.43 -1.92
C LEU A 20 -9.56 -1.33 -3.37
N GLY A 21 -8.89 -0.23 -3.74
CA GLY A 21 -8.22 -0.08 -5.03
C GLY A 21 -7.17 -1.17 -5.26
N HIS A 22 -6.37 -1.52 -4.25
CA HIS A 22 -5.44 -2.65 -4.35
C HIS A 22 -6.13 -3.99 -4.61
N VAL A 23 -7.28 -4.22 -3.98
CA VAL A 23 -8.09 -5.43 -4.21
C VAL A 23 -8.69 -5.40 -5.62
N HIS A 24 -9.27 -4.28 -6.04
CA HIS A 24 -9.87 -4.08 -7.35
C HIS A 24 -8.88 -4.36 -8.48
N HIS A 25 -7.67 -3.79 -8.40
CA HIS A 25 -6.59 -3.99 -9.37
C HIS A 25 -5.74 -5.24 -9.11
N ARG A 26 -6.13 -6.08 -8.13
CA ARG A 26 -5.48 -7.35 -7.78
C ARG A 26 -3.97 -7.21 -7.54
N HIS A 27 -3.53 -6.09 -6.94
CA HIS A 27 -2.11 -5.79 -6.73
C HIS A 27 -1.41 -6.88 -5.90
N GLY A 28 -2.03 -7.31 -4.80
CA GLY A 28 -1.50 -8.38 -3.94
C GLY A 28 -1.33 -9.70 -4.70
N LEU A 29 -2.34 -10.11 -5.47
CA LEU A 29 -2.26 -11.33 -6.29
C LEU A 29 -1.14 -11.23 -7.34
N ARG A 30 -1.02 -10.10 -8.04
CA ARG A 30 0.07 -9.88 -9.01
C ARG A 30 1.45 -9.96 -8.35
N LEU A 31 1.59 -9.42 -7.13
CA LEU A 31 2.82 -9.50 -6.35
C LEU A 31 3.14 -10.93 -5.94
N MET A 32 2.14 -11.69 -5.47
CA MET A 32 2.27 -13.11 -5.12
C MET A 32 2.70 -13.96 -6.31
N LEU A 33 2.06 -13.79 -7.46
CA LEU A 33 2.40 -14.53 -8.68
C LEU A 33 3.82 -14.23 -9.15
N ARG A 34 4.25 -12.96 -9.11
CA ARG A 34 5.63 -12.57 -9.46
C ARG A 34 6.65 -13.14 -8.49
N ALA A 35 6.37 -13.08 -7.18
CA ALA A 35 7.24 -13.67 -6.16
C ALA A 35 7.36 -15.19 -6.37
N GLY A 36 6.24 -15.88 -6.55
CA GLY A 36 6.19 -17.31 -6.81
C GLY A 36 6.92 -17.73 -8.09
N ALA A 37 6.80 -16.97 -9.17
CA ALA A 37 7.51 -17.27 -10.43
C ALA A 37 9.04 -17.16 -10.27
N VAL A 38 9.54 -16.09 -9.65
CA VAL A 38 10.98 -15.92 -9.35
C VAL A 38 11.48 -17.07 -8.49
N SER A 39 10.68 -17.38 -7.48
CA SER A 39 10.89 -18.48 -6.57
C SER A 39 11.03 -19.83 -7.31
N VAL A 40 10.07 -20.23 -8.14
CA VAL A 40 10.13 -21.47 -8.92
C VAL A 40 11.40 -21.55 -9.77
N VAL A 41 11.78 -20.47 -10.44
CA VAL A 41 13.03 -20.40 -11.23
C VAL A 41 14.26 -20.65 -10.35
N ALA A 42 14.32 -20.02 -9.17
CA ALA A 42 15.41 -20.22 -8.23
C ALA A 42 15.48 -21.68 -7.72
N SER A 43 14.33 -22.30 -7.42
CA SER A 43 14.28 -23.70 -7.00
C SER A 43 14.70 -24.68 -8.08
N VAL A 44 14.41 -24.42 -9.36
CA VAL A 44 14.90 -25.25 -10.46
C VAL A 44 16.43 -25.22 -10.54
N ILE A 45 17.05 -24.06 -10.27
CA ILE A 45 18.51 -23.90 -10.29
C ILE A 45 19.16 -24.57 -9.07
N VAL A 46 18.58 -24.39 -7.88
CA VAL A 46 19.16 -24.86 -6.61
C VAL A 46 18.80 -26.31 -6.29
N GLY A 47 17.72 -26.84 -6.87
CA GLY A 47 17.21 -28.19 -6.59
C GLY A 47 16.43 -28.32 -5.28
N ASP A 48 16.10 -27.21 -4.60
CA ASP A 48 15.35 -27.20 -3.34
C ASP A 48 14.08 -26.33 -3.44
N PHE A 49 12.92 -26.96 -3.27
CA PHE A 49 11.61 -26.33 -3.29
C PHE A 49 11.09 -25.96 -1.88
N SER A 50 11.79 -26.40 -0.83
CA SER A 50 11.39 -26.26 0.58
C SER A 50 11.64 -24.83 1.09
N ALA A 51 12.80 -24.26 0.72
CA ALA A 51 13.15 -22.88 1.02
C ALA A 51 12.17 -21.86 0.41
N LEU A 52 11.47 -22.25 -0.65
CA LEU A 52 10.49 -21.43 -1.36
C LEU A 52 9.27 -21.07 -0.52
N LEU A 53 8.66 -22.10 0.06
CA LEU A 53 7.43 -22.00 0.83
C LEU A 53 7.67 -21.27 2.15
N ALA A 54 8.86 -21.45 2.73
CA ALA A 54 9.25 -20.80 3.98
C ALA A 54 9.45 -19.28 3.83
N ALA A 55 9.94 -18.79 2.68
CA ALA A 55 10.27 -17.37 2.49
C ALA A 55 9.10 -16.52 1.95
N ALA A 56 8.07 -17.13 1.36
CA ALA A 56 7.00 -16.40 0.66
C ALA A 56 6.26 -15.37 1.54
N PRO A 57 5.87 -15.66 2.79
CA PRO A 57 5.18 -14.68 3.64
C PRO A 57 6.05 -13.46 3.97
N ALA A 58 7.34 -13.67 4.27
CA ALA A 58 8.26 -12.59 4.62
C ALA A 58 8.58 -11.70 3.42
N VAL A 59 8.72 -12.28 2.22
CA VAL A 59 8.92 -11.55 0.97
C VAL A 59 7.70 -10.71 0.61
N LEU A 60 6.48 -11.21 0.86
CA LEU A 60 5.25 -10.46 0.61
C LEU A 60 5.03 -9.34 1.62
N ALA A 61 5.35 -9.57 2.89
CA ALA A 61 5.25 -8.56 3.95
C ALA A 61 6.27 -7.43 3.80
N SER A 62 7.43 -7.69 3.19
CA SER A 62 8.51 -6.71 3.00
C SER A 62 8.53 -6.04 1.63
N LYS A 63 7.78 -6.56 0.64
CA LYS A 63 7.73 -5.96 -0.70
C LYS A 63 6.71 -4.84 -0.76
N ALA A 64 7.22 -3.63 -0.96
CA ALA A 64 6.41 -2.47 -1.30
C ALA A 64 5.66 -2.69 -2.63
N TYR A 65 4.44 -2.16 -2.72
CA TYR A 65 3.75 -2.03 -4.00
C TYR A 65 4.55 -1.11 -4.94
N SER A 66 4.44 -1.34 -6.26
CA SER A 66 5.11 -0.47 -7.23
C SER A 66 4.46 0.92 -7.24
N ARG A 67 5.19 1.92 -7.76
CA ARG A 67 4.64 3.28 -7.95
C ARG A 67 3.39 3.29 -8.84
N ASP A 68 3.35 2.43 -9.86
CA ASP A 68 2.17 2.25 -10.71
C ASP A 68 0.97 1.71 -9.92
N ASN A 69 1.20 0.72 -9.05
CA ASN A 69 0.14 0.16 -8.21
C ASN A 69 -0.44 1.22 -7.25
N GLU A 70 0.42 2.04 -6.65
CA GLU A 70 -0.03 3.14 -5.79
C GLU A 70 -0.83 4.18 -6.58
N ARG A 71 -0.41 4.52 -7.81
CA ARG A 71 -1.17 5.43 -8.69
C ARG A 71 -2.54 4.89 -9.07
N GLU A 72 -2.62 3.60 -9.44
CA GLU A 72 -3.89 2.92 -9.76
C GLU A 72 -4.82 2.95 -8.54
N ALA A 73 -4.30 2.61 -7.35
CA ALA A 73 -5.06 2.62 -6.11
C ALA A 73 -5.50 4.03 -5.68
N ASP A 74 -4.64 5.04 -5.80
CA ASP A 74 -4.95 6.43 -5.46
C ASP A 74 -6.04 7.00 -6.38
N ALA A 75 -5.98 6.71 -7.69
CA ALA A 75 -6.98 7.14 -8.66
C ALA A 75 -8.35 6.50 -8.40
N TYR A 76 -8.36 5.20 -8.08
CA TYR A 76 -9.55 4.50 -7.63
C TYR A 76 -10.10 5.11 -6.34
N ALA A 77 -9.23 5.36 -5.34
CA ALA A 77 -9.60 5.93 -4.06
C ALA A 77 -10.27 7.28 -4.19
N ARG A 78 -9.69 8.18 -4.98
CA ARG A 78 -10.25 9.51 -5.24
C ARG A 78 -11.65 9.41 -5.86
N THR A 79 -11.80 8.57 -6.88
CA THR A 79 -13.07 8.41 -7.60
C THR A 79 -14.16 7.88 -6.66
N LEU A 80 -13.84 6.82 -5.91
CA LEU A 80 -14.78 6.19 -4.99
C LEU A 80 -15.12 7.07 -3.79
N ALA A 81 -14.13 7.76 -3.20
CA ALA A 81 -14.35 8.68 -2.09
C ALA A 81 -15.29 9.83 -2.50
N ARG A 82 -15.06 10.42 -3.68
CA ARG A 82 -15.97 11.45 -4.24
C ARG A 82 -17.38 10.89 -4.45
N ALA A 83 -17.51 9.70 -5.01
CA ALA A 83 -18.80 9.05 -5.22
C ALA A 83 -19.53 8.73 -3.90
N ALA A 84 -18.78 8.50 -2.82
CA ALA A 84 -19.30 8.28 -1.47
C ALA A 84 -19.55 9.59 -0.69
N GLY A 85 -19.33 10.76 -1.31
CA GLY A 85 -19.54 12.07 -0.67
C GLY A 85 -18.44 12.52 0.29
N ALA A 86 -17.30 11.80 0.34
CA ALA A 86 -16.14 12.20 1.12
C ALA A 86 -15.21 13.12 0.31
N ASP A 87 -14.52 14.04 0.99
CA ASP A 87 -13.48 14.85 0.36
C ASP A 87 -12.14 14.09 0.27
N PRO A 88 -11.71 13.62 -0.92
CA PRO A 88 -10.45 12.90 -1.07
C PRO A 88 -9.22 13.76 -0.75
N ALA A 89 -9.35 15.10 -0.76
CA ALA A 89 -8.23 15.98 -0.40
C ALA A 89 -7.80 15.81 1.06
N ARG A 90 -8.69 15.29 1.93
CA ARG A 90 -8.36 14.97 3.33
C ARG A 90 -7.31 13.85 3.45
N MET A 91 -7.04 13.10 2.38
CA MET A 91 -5.90 12.17 2.31
C MET A 91 -4.54 12.88 2.54
N ALA A 92 -4.41 14.17 2.24
CA ALA A 92 -3.20 14.94 2.54
C ALA A 92 -2.85 14.91 4.05
N VAL A 93 -3.88 14.98 4.91
CA VAL A 93 -3.72 14.92 6.38
C VAL A 93 -3.11 13.59 6.82
N PHE A 94 -3.42 12.49 6.13
CA PHE A 94 -2.80 11.20 6.39
C PHE A 94 -1.30 11.23 6.12
N PHE A 95 -0.88 11.74 4.97
CA PHE A 95 0.53 11.83 4.60
C PHE A 95 1.32 12.74 5.56
N GLU A 96 0.75 13.87 5.96
CA GLU A 96 1.35 14.78 6.94
C GLU A 96 1.57 14.11 8.30
N ARG A 97 0.53 13.45 8.83
CA ARG A 97 0.60 12.78 10.14
C ARG A 97 1.56 11.58 10.13
N VAL A 98 1.65 10.87 9.00
CA VAL A 98 2.65 9.83 8.77
C VAL A 98 4.06 10.41 8.79
N ALA A 99 4.32 11.51 8.07
CA ALA A 99 5.62 12.15 8.03
C ALA A 99 6.07 12.65 9.42
N ALA A 100 5.15 13.18 10.21
CA ALA A 100 5.41 13.66 11.57
C ALA A 100 5.78 12.53 12.55
N LYS A 101 5.26 11.31 12.35
CA LYS A 101 5.49 10.17 13.23
C LYS A 101 6.87 9.51 13.09
N ARG A 102 7.66 9.86 12.05
CA ARG A 102 8.96 9.24 11.69
C ARG A 102 9.08 7.78 12.15
N PRO A 103 8.21 6.87 11.68
CA PRO A 103 8.17 5.52 12.21
C PRO A 103 9.51 4.83 11.96
N ALA A 104 10.05 4.17 12.99
CA ALA A 104 11.13 3.21 12.80
C ALA A 104 10.66 2.17 11.78
N ALA A 105 11.48 1.92 10.76
CA ALA A 105 11.17 0.93 9.75
C ALA A 105 11.03 -0.46 10.40
N GLY A 106 10.04 -1.24 9.96
CA GLY A 106 9.95 -2.68 10.25
C GLY A 106 9.10 -3.10 11.46
N ASP A 107 9.21 -2.44 12.62
CA ASP A 107 8.73 -3.07 13.88
C ASP A 107 7.36 -2.59 14.39
N SER A 108 6.76 -1.58 13.76
CA SER A 108 5.43 -1.08 14.16
C SER A 108 4.40 -1.30 13.06
N PRO A 109 3.10 -1.51 13.39
CA PRO A 109 2.03 -1.62 12.38
C PRO A 109 1.98 -0.43 11.42
N LEU A 110 2.37 0.76 11.90
CA LEU A 110 2.49 1.95 11.08
C LEU A 110 3.72 1.88 10.16
N GLY A 111 4.86 1.43 10.67
CA GLY A 111 6.08 1.22 9.88
C GLY A 111 5.89 0.18 8.77
N ILE A 112 5.18 -0.92 9.04
CA ILE A 112 4.83 -1.94 8.04
C ILE A 112 3.94 -1.31 6.95
N ALA A 113 2.87 -0.61 7.34
CA ALA A 113 1.96 0.03 6.38
C ALA A 113 2.69 1.03 5.46
N ILE A 114 3.60 1.84 6.00
CA ILE A 114 4.38 2.82 5.22
C ILE A 114 5.45 2.15 4.36
N SER A 115 6.03 1.04 4.84
CA SER A 115 6.99 0.26 4.05
C SER A 115 6.31 -0.38 2.85
N SER A 116 5.06 -0.84 3.01
CA SER A 116 4.25 -1.39 1.93
C SER A 116 3.71 -0.33 0.98
N HIS A 117 3.38 0.87 1.50
CA HIS A 117 2.82 2.02 0.78
C HIS A 117 3.68 3.27 0.99
N PRO A 118 4.81 3.42 0.29
CA PRO A 118 5.67 4.58 0.46
C PRO A 118 4.94 5.86 0.05
N ALA A 119 4.90 6.83 0.96
CA ALA A 119 4.47 8.18 0.64
C ALA A 119 5.49 8.86 -0.28
N ASN A 120 5.02 9.62 -1.26
CA ASN A 120 5.89 10.44 -2.10
C ASN A 120 5.22 11.80 -2.40
N ALA A 121 6.02 12.78 -2.85
CA ALA A 121 5.51 14.12 -3.16
C ALA A 121 4.47 14.13 -4.29
N GLU A 122 4.57 13.19 -5.24
CA GLU A 122 3.62 13.03 -6.35
C GLU A 122 2.21 12.70 -5.85
N ARG A 123 2.07 11.78 -4.89
CA ARG A 123 0.79 11.37 -4.31
C ARG A 123 0.16 12.46 -3.45
N VAL A 124 0.97 13.17 -2.66
CA VAL A 124 0.49 14.33 -1.90
C VAL A 124 -0.08 15.36 -2.87
N LYS A 125 0.70 15.74 -3.90
CA LYS A 125 0.26 16.67 -4.94
C LYS A 125 -1.00 16.19 -5.64
N PHE A 126 -1.06 14.90 -6.00
CA PHE A 126 -2.22 14.27 -6.60
C PHE A 126 -3.46 14.61 -5.76
N PHE A 127 -3.53 14.24 -4.47
CA PHE A 127 -4.71 14.49 -3.64
C PHE A 127 -4.97 15.96 -3.30
N SER A 128 -3.93 16.81 -3.30
CA SER A 128 -4.09 18.25 -3.07
C SER A 128 -4.66 19.02 -4.27
N GLU A 129 -4.49 18.51 -5.49
CA GLU A 129 -5.04 19.10 -6.70
C GLU A 129 -6.46 18.58 -6.94
N ARG A 130 -7.44 19.52 -6.95
CA ARG A 130 -8.89 19.26 -7.05
C ARG A 130 -9.26 18.38 -8.23
#